data_AF-A0A536Z8P0-F1
#
_entry.id   AF-A0A536Z8P0-F1
#
_cell.length_a   1.000
_cell.length_b   1.000
_cell.length_c   1.000
_cell.angle_alpha   90.00
_cell.angle_beta   90.00
_cell.angle_gamma   90.00
#
_symmetry.space_group_name_H-M   'P 1'
#
loop_
_entity.id
_entity.type
_entity.pdbx_description
1 polymer ?
#
loop_
_entity_poly.entity_id
_entity_poly.type
_entity_poly.pdbx_seq_one_letter_code
_entity_poly.pdbx_strand_id
1 'polypeptide(L)' 'MSSATMPAVALEHVSYRYPGTQAGVTDITLDIAPGELVVCLGPSGCGKTT' A
#
# COMPACT_ATOMS: atom_id res chain seq x y z
N MET A 1 -0.40 -26.32 12.51
CA MET A 1 -0.62 -24.85 12.60
C MET A 1 0.44 -24.20 11.72
N SER A 2 0.03 -23.62 10.59
CA SER A 2 0.96 -22.97 9.66
C SER A 2 1.44 -21.67 10.30
N SER A 3 2.74 -21.55 10.54
CA SER A 3 3.34 -20.27 10.92
C SER A 3 3.15 -19.31 9.76
N ALA A 4 2.26 -18.33 9.88
CA ALA A 4 2.20 -17.26 8.89
C ALA A 4 3.53 -16.50 8.95
N THR A 5 4.26 -16.47 7.84
CA THR A 5 5.48 -15.67 7.73
C THR A 5 5.09 -14.20 7.91
N MET A 6 5.74 -13.50 8.85
CA MET A 6 5.50 -12.07 9.03
C MET A 6 5.82 -11.33 7.72
N PRO A 7 4.97 -10.38 7.29
CA PRO A 7 5.24 -9.59 6.11
C PRO A 7 6.50 -8.75 6.32
N ALA A 8 7.27 -8.54 5.25
CA ALA A 8 8.42 -7.63 5.24
C ALA A 8 7.97 -6.17 5.19
N VAL A 9 6.81 -5.90 4.58
CA VAL A 9 6.15 -4.60 4.55
C VAL A 9 4.68 -4.81 4.87
N ALA A 10 4.14 -4.06 5.84
CA ALA A 10 2.73 -4.06 6.20
C ALA A 10 2.21 -2.61 6.23
N LEU A 11 1.10 -2.37 5.52
CA LEU A 11 0.29 -1.17 5.62
C LEU A 11 -1.05 -1.58 6.24
N GLU A 12 -1.42 -0.94 7.34
CA GLU A 12 -2.69 -1.20 8.05
C GLU A 12 -3.55 0.07 8.03
N HIS A 13 -4.65 0.05 7.28
CA HIS A 13 -5.61 1.15 7.18
C HIS A 13 -4.97 2.53 6.91
N VAL A 14 -3.95 2.56 6.06
CA VAL A 14 -3.14 3.76 5.82
C VAL A 14 -3.90 4.73 4.90
N SER A 15 -4.03 5.96 5.36
CA SER A 15 -4.58 7.06 4.55
C SER A 15 -3.61 8.22 4.52
N TYR A 16 -3.42 8.82 3.34
CA TYR A 16 -2.58 9.99 3.16
C TYR A 16 -3.21 10.96 2.17
N ARG A 17 -3.08 12.27 2.44
CA ARG A 17 -3.57 13.34 1.58
C ARG A 17 -2.52 14.43 1.48
N TYR A 18 -2.24 14.88 0.26
CA TYR A 18 -1.32 16.02 0.07
C TYR A 18 -1.98 17.32 0.58
N PRO A 19 -1.23 18.16 1.32
CA PRO A 19 -1.75 19.41 1.87
C PRO A 19 -2.43 20.29 0.82
N GLY A 20 -3.64 20.77 1.13
CA GLY A 20 -4.40 21.66 0.24
C GLY A 20 -5.02 20.99 -0.99
N THR A 21 -4.98 19.66 -1.10
CA THR A 21 -5.54 18.94 -2.25
C THR A 21 -6.52 17.85 -1.84
N GLN A 22 -7.32 17.37 -2.79
CA GLN A 22 -8.07 16.12 -2.62
C GLN A 22 -7.29 14.86 -3.05
N ALA A 23 -6.05 15.03 -3.51
CA ALA A 23 -5.21 13.93 -3.98
C ALA A 23 -4.59 13.17 -2.81
N GLY A 24 -4.57 11.84 -2.92
CA GLY A 24 -4.15 10.97 -1.84
C GLY A 24 -4.56 9.52 -2.05
N VAL A 25 -4.28 8.71 -1.06
CA VAL A 25 -4.80 7.35 -0.91
C VAL A 25 -5.64 7.27 0.36
N THR A 26 -6.63 6.37 0.37
CA THR A 26 -7.55 6.23 1.50
C THR A 26 -7.68 4.76 1.82
N ASP A 27 -7.50 4.44 3.09
CA ASP A 27 -7.74 3.12 3.68
C ASP A 27 -7.00 1.97 2.96
N ILE A 28 -5.70 2.16 2.73
CA ILE A 28 -4.86 1.16 2.07
C ILE A 28 -4.41 0.13 3.10
N THR A 29 -4.71 -1.14 2.80
CA THR A 29 -4.16 -2.30 3.50
C THR A 29 -3.39 -3.16 2.51
N LEU A 30 -2.13 -3.45 2.82
CA LEU A 30 -1.23 -4.22 1.94
C LEU A 30 -0.17 -4.93 2.77
N ASP A 31 -0.04 -6.23 2.53
CA ASP A 31 1.05 -7.06 3.05
C ASP A 31 1.94 -7.51 1.90
N ILE A 32 3.25 -7.42 2.09
CA ILE A 32 4.26 -7.94 1.13
C ILE A 32 5.15 -8.93 1.87
N ALA A 33 5.18 -10.18 1.39
CA ALA A 33 6.00 -11.23 1.97
C ALA A 33 7.50 -11.00 1.71
N PRO A 34 8.40 -11.55 2.56
CA PRO A 34 9.83 -11.49 2.30
C PRO A 34 10.20 -12.10 0.94
N GLY A 35 10.86 -11.31 0.08
CA GLY A 35 11.29 -11.72 -1.26
C GLY A 35 10.20 -11.64 -2.35
N GLU A 36 9.01 -11.16 -2.01
CA GLU A 36 7.93 -10.97 -2.97
C GLU A 36 8.18 -9.74 -3.86
N LEU A 37 7.95 -9.89 -5.16
CA LEU A 37 7.99 -8.80 -6.14
C LEU A 37 6.57 -8.35 -6.46
N VAL A 38 6.24 -7.11 -6.07
CA VAL A 38 4.93 -6.52 -6.29
C VAL A 38 5.03 -5.38 -7.31
N VAL A 39 4.02 -5.26 -8.19
CA VAL A 39 3.91 -4.16 -9.15
C VAL A 39 2.61 -3.40 -8.90
N CYS A 40 2.71 -2.12 -8.58
CA CYS A 40 1.55 -1.23 -8.46
C CYS A 40 1.12 -0.71 -9.84
N LEU A 41 -0.07 -1.12 -10.30
CA LEU A 41 -0.64 -0.74 -11.60
C LEU A 41 -1.89 0.12 -11.43
N GLY A 42 -2.21 0.90 -12.45
CA GLY A 42 -3.43 1.71 -12.51
C GLY A 42 -3.27 3.00 -13.33
N PRO A 43 -4.38 3.70 -13.66
CA PRO A 43 -4.35 4.95 -14.43
C PRO A 43 -3.52 6.06 -13.79
N SER A 44 -3.14 7.08 -14.55
CA SER A 44 -2.47 8.28 -14.02
C SER A 44 -3.36 8.95 -12.95
N GLY A 45 -2.75 9.34 -11.83
CA GLY A 45 -3.45 9.99 -10.71
C GLY A 45 -4.13 9.06 -9.70
N CYS A 46 -4.08 7.73 -9.87
CA CYS A 46 -4.73 6.80 -8.94
C CYS A 46 -3.98 6.55 -7.60
N GLY A 47 -2.91 7.31 -7.30
CA GLY A 47 -2.20 7.21 -6.01
C GLY A 47 -1.01 6.24 -5.94
N LYS A 48 -0.46 5.74 -7.06
CA LYS A 48 0.67 4.78 -7.05
C LYS A 48 1.98 5.32 -6.45
N THR A 49 2.25 6.61 -6.61
CA THR A 49 3.49 7.28 -6.13
C THR A 49 3.29 7.92 -4.76
N THR A 50 2.06 7.92 -4.27
CA THR A 50 1.64 8.49 -2.99
C THR A 50 1.88 7.50 -1.88
#